data_AF-A0A7S1AZY0-F1
#
_entry.id   AF-A0A7S1AZY0-F1
#
_cell.length_a   1.000
_cell.length_b   1.000
_cell.length_c   1.000
_cell.angle_alpha   90.00
_cell.angle_beta   90.00
_cell.angle_gamma   90.00
#
_symmetry.space_group_name_H-M   'P 1'
#
loop_
_entity.id
_entity.type
_entity.pdbx_description
1 polymer ?
#
loop_
_entity_poly.entity_id
_entity_poly.type
_entity_poly.pdbx_seq_one_letter_code
_entity_poly.pdbx_strand_id
1 'polypeptide(L)'
;LTLFMAVTGGINWWGVEEVMLDVGWVYGALFVLYIAVMILALLNIVTGIFLNDALEMAAMDQELRKKFELEKRAQIADELRDVFSKLDTSASGRVTFEEFEGFMGSLGVSSLFSVLGLDVVDAVPLFDALDVDENRELGIEEFVMGCIHLRGQARTIDLVTHMREHKKIMQKANKAAQNTERQLREVRDMLSVAFQRHHEPRFSRNAPLSEYTVREVDC
;
A
#
# COMPACT_ATOMS: atom_id res chain seq x y z
N LEU A 1 26.47 -49.03 -33.70
CA LEU A 1 27.20 -47.83 -34.15
C LEU A 1 26.35 -46.96 -35.09
N THR A 2 25.71 -47.55 -36.10
CA THR A 2 24.87 -46.87 -37.11
C THR A 2 23.80 -45.95 -36.54
N LEU A 3 23.05 -46.37 -35.50
CA LEU A 3 22.02 -45.55 -34.86
C LEU A 3 22.61 -44.26 -34.22
N PHE A 4 23.72 -44.40 -33.50
CA PHE A 4 24.42 -43.26 -32.89
C PHE A 4 25.00 -42.33 -33.97
N MET A 5 25.58 -42.87 -35.04
CA MET A 5 26.08 -42.09 -36.18
C MET A 5 24.96 -41.35 -36.91
N ALA A 6 23.76 -41.94 -37.01
CA ALA A 6 22.60 -41.29 -37.60
C ALA A 6 22.08 -40.13 -36.75
N VAL A 7 22.02 -40.30 -35.41
CA VAL A 7 21.56 -39.24 -34.48
C VAL A 7 22.58 -38.10 -34.36
N THR A 8 23.88 -38.41 -34.37
CA THR A 8 24.96 -37.42 -34.23
C THR A 8 25.35 -36.74 -35.55
N GLY A 9 24.73 -37.11 -36.67
CA GLY A 9 25.00 -36.53 -37.99
C GLY A 9 26.25 -37.08 -38.70
N GLY A 10 26.82 -38.19 -38.22
CA GLY A 10 27.96 -38.87 -38.84
C GLY A 10 27.62 -39.62 -40.13
N ILE A 11 26.39 -40.10 -40.29
CA ILE A 11 25.86 -40.65 -41.54
C ILE A 11 24.44 -40.11 -41.79
N ASN A 12 24.04 -40.00 -43.05
CA ASN A 12 22.70 -39.54 -43.40
C ASN A 12 21.67 -40.62 -43.03
N TRP A 13 20.74 -40.30 -42.12
CA TRP A 13 19.74 -41.25 -41.62
C TRP A 13 18.80 -41.75 -42.73
N TRP A 14 18.55 -40.92 -43.76
CA TRP A 14 17.73 -41.28 -44.92
C TRP A 14 18.26 -42.51 -45.66
N GLY A 15 19.59 -42.59 -45.87
CA GLY A 15 20.19 -43.73 -46.56
C GLY A 15 20.12 -45.04 -45.76
N VAL A 16 19.98 -44.95 -44.42
CA VAL A 16 19.77 -46.12 -43.56
C VAL A 16 18.31 -46.56 -43.58
N GLU A 17 17.38 -45.60 -43.64
CA GLU A 17 15.95 -45.87 -43.73
C GLU A 17 15.60 -46.60 -45.03
N GLU A 18 16.09 -46.14 -46.18
CA GLU A 18 15.81 -46.74 -47.50
C GLU A 18 16.16 -48.23 -47.52
N VAL A 19 17.35 -48.58 -47.01
CA VAL A 19 17.81 -49.98 -46.89
C VAL A 19 16.93 -50.79 -45.90
N MET A 20 16.37 -50.16 -44.86
CA MET A 20 15.47 -50.84 -43.93
C MET A 20 14.06 -51.05 -44.51
N LEU A 21 13.59 -50.14 -45.37
CA LEU A 21 12.30 -50.28 -46.05
C LEU A 21 12.30 -51.45 -47.03
N ASP A 22 13.46 -51.74 -47.66
CA ASP A 22 13.65 -52.92 -48.51
C ASP A 22 13.48 -54.24 -47.74
N VAL A 23 13.78 -54.26 -46.44
CA VAL A 23 13.56 -55.41 -45.55
C VAL A 23 12.11 -55.46 -45.05
N GLY A 24 11.51 -54.31 -44.78
CA GLY A 24 10.09 -54.18 -44.46
C GLY A 24 9.73 -52.83 -43.86
N TRP A 25 8.54 -52.34 -44.20
CA TRP A 25 8.04 -51.02 -43.80
C TRP A 25 8.01 -50.78 -42.27
N VAL A 26 7.79 -51.83 -41.48
CA VAL A 26 7.75 -51.75 -40.01
C VAL A 26 9.11 -51.36 -39.43
N TYR A 27 10.21 -51.86 -40.02
CA TYR A 27 11.56 -51.54 -39.56
C TYR A 27 11.92 -50.08 -39.86
N GLY A 28 11.57 -49.59 -41.04
CA GLY A 28 11.71 -48.17 -41.39
C GLY A 28 10.91 -47.26 -40.44
N ALA A 29 9.65 -47.60 -40.18
CA ALA A 29 8.80 -46.83 -39.26
C ALA A 29 9.35 -46.77 -37.82
N LEU A 30 9.84 -47.91 -37.29
CA LEU A 30 10.46 -47.95 -35.96
C LEU A 30 11.77 -47.15 -35.91
N PHE A 31 12.56 -47.17 -36.99
CA PHE A 31 13.79 -46.40 -37.09
C PHE A 31 13.53 -44.89 -37.11
N VAL A 32 12.56 -44.43 -37.91
CA VAL A 32 12.15 -43.01 -37.94
C VAL A 32 11.61 -42.57 -36.58
N LEU A 33 10.78 -43.39 -35.94
CA LEU A 33 10.28 -43.11 -34.59
C LEU A 33 11.43 -42.97 -33.58
N TYR A 34 12.42 -43.87 -33.64
CA TYR A 34 13.62 -43.79 -32.80
C TYR A 34 14.37 -42.46 -33.03
N ILE A 35 14.65 -42.10 -34.27
CA ILE A 35 15.37 -40.84 -34.60
C ILE A 35 14.57 -39.63 -34.11
N ALA A 36 13.26 -39.59 -34.34
CA ALA A 36 12.40 -38.50 -33.89
C ALA A 36 12.43 -38.35 -32.36
N VAL A 37 12.25 -39.45 -31.62
CA VAL A 37 12.29 -39.44 -30.15
C VAL A 37 13.68 -39.02 -29.65
N MET A 38 14.76 -39.53 -30.24
CA MET A 38 16.12 -39.18 -29.83
C MET A 38 16.44 -37.70 -30.06
N ILE A 39 16.08 -37.15 -31.22
CA ILE A 39 16.32 -35.72 -31.53
C ILE A 39 15.48 -34.84 -30.59
N LEU A 40 14.20 -35.15 -30.41
CA LEU A 40 13.32 -34.39 -29.52
C LEU A 40 13.79 -34.47 -28.06
N ALA A 41 14.21 -35.65 -27.59
CA ALA A 41 14.73 -35.83 -26.24
C ALA A 41 16.02 -35.02 -26.03
N LEU A 42 16.98 -35.11 -26.95
CA LEU A 42 18.23 -34.35 -26.88
C LEU A 42 17.98 -32.84 -26.90
N LEU A 43 17.14 -32.36 -27.82
CA LEU A 43 16.80 -30.93 -27.92
C LEU A 43 16.12 -30.43 -26.65
N ASN A 44 15.19 -31.20 -26.09
CA ASN A 44 14.50 -30.85 -24.85
C ASN A 44 15.42 -30.87 -23.63
N ILE A 45 16.37 -31.81 -23.54
CA ILE A 45 17.38 -31.84 -22.48
C ILE A 45 18.27 -30.61 -22.55
N VAL A 46 18.82 -30.31 -23.73
CA VAL A 46 19.71 -29.15 -23.94
C VAL A 46 18.97 -27.85 -23.67
N THR A 47 17.75 -27.71 -24.19
CA THR A 47 16.89 -26.55 -23.93
C THR A 47 16.58 -26.43 -22.44
N GLY A 48 16.30 -27.54 -21.76
CA GLY A 48 16.05 -27.56 -20.32
C GLY A 48 17.23 -27.04 -19.49
N ILE A 49 18.46 -27.43 -19.83
CA ILE A 49 19.67 -26.94 -19.17
C ILE A 49 19.81 -25.43 -19.34
N PHE A 50 19.74 -24.95 -20.59
CA PHE A 50 19.89 -23.51 -20.86
C PHE A 50 18.76 -22.67 -20.27
N LEU A 51 17.53 -23.18 -20.25
CA LEU A 51 16.41 -22.50 -19.60
C LEU A 51 16.61 -22.41 -18.09
N ASN A 52 17.11 -23.47 -17.45
CA ASN A 52 17.40 -23.45 -16.02
C ASN A 52 18.48 -22.40 -15.69
N ASP A 53 19.58 -22.37 -16.46
CA ASP A 53 20.65 -21.38 -16.30
C ASP A 53 20.12 -19.95 -16.49
N ALA A 54 19.30 -19.72 -17.53
CA ALA A 54 18.69 -18.41 -17.80
C ALA A 54 17.74 -17.95 -16.69
N LEU A 55 16.95 -18.87 -16.12
CA LEU A 55 16.06 -18.58 -14.99
C LEU A 55 16.84 -18.28 -13.71
N GLU A 56 17.90 -19.04 -13.41
CA GLU A 56 18.76 -18.82 -12.24
C GLU A 56 19.46 -17.46 -12.31
N MET A 57 20.02 -17.11 -13.48
CA MET A 57 20.61 -15.78 -13.70
C MET A 57 19.59 -14.66 -13.48
N ALA A 58 18.38 -14.80 -13.99
CA ALA A 58 17.31 -13.82 -13.81
C ALA A 58 16.90 -13.67 -12.32
N ALA A 59 16.89 -14.76 -11.56
CA ALA A 59 16.60 -14.74 -10.13
C ALA A 59 17.73 -14.10 -9.31
N MET A 60 18.99 -14.45 -9.61
CA MET A 60 20.16 -13.90 -8.94
C MET A 60 20.25 -12.38 -9.11
N ASP A 61 19.99 -11.86 -10.31
CA ASP A 61 19.97 -10.42 -10.59
C ASP A 61 18.96 -9.68 -9.70
N GLN A 62 17.78 -10.26 -9.47
CA GLN A 62 16.78 -9.66 -8.58
C GLN A 62 17.21 -9.70 -7.12
N GLU A 63 17.75 -10.82 -6.65
CA GLU A 63 18.21 -10.95 -5.27
C GLU A 63 19.37 -10.00 -4.97
N LEU A 64 20.33 -9.92 -5.89
CA LEU A 64 21.47 -9.02 -5.78
C LEU A 64 21.02 -7.55 -5.71
N ARG A 65 20.08 -7.15 -6.57
CA ARG A 65 19.48 -5.80 -6.51
C ARG A 65 18.81 -5.52 -5.17
N LYS A 66 18.03 -6.47 -4.63
CA LYS A 66 17.38 -6.32 -3.32
C LYS A 66 18.40 -6.17 -2.18
N LYS A 67 19.47 -6.97 -2.20
CA LYS A 67 20.56 -6.86 -1.21
C LYS A 67 21.23 -5.49 -1.26
N PHE A 68 21.60 -5.04 -2.46
CA PHE A 68 22.18 -3.70 -2.64
C PHE A 68 21.25 -2.58 -2.15
N GLU A 69 19.94 -2.67 -2.38
CA GLU A 69 18.99 -1.68 -1.86
C GLU A 69 18.90 -1.69 -0.33
N LEU A 70 18.89 -2.87 0.30
CA LEU A 70 18.86 -3.01 1.75
C LEU A 70 20.13 -2.49 2.40
N GLU A 71 21.30 -2.84 1.86
CA GLU A 71 22.60 -2.35 2.33
C GLU A 71 22.69 -0.84 2.23
N LYS A 72 22.25 -0.27 1.09
CA LYS A 72 22.19 1.18 0.92
C LYS A 72 21.30 1.81 2.00
N ARG A 73 20.08 1.30 2.21
CA ARG A 73 19.16 1.79 3.26
C ARG A 73 19.78 1.73 4.66
N ALA A 74 20.49 0.64 4.98
CA ALA A 74 21.17 0.49 6.27
C ALA A 74 22.28 1.53 6.44
N GLN A 75 23.12 1.74 5.42
CA GLN A 75 24.18 2.76 5.45
C GLN A 75 23.61 4.16 5.72
N ILE A 76 22.51 4.51 5.07
CA ILE A 76 21.83 5.80 5.27
C ILE A 76 21.23 5.91 6.67
N ALA A 77 20.66 4.82 7.19
CA ALA A 77 20.16 4.79 8.56
C ALA A 77 21.28 5.07 9.56
N ASP A 78 22.47 4.50 9.34
CA ASP A 78 23.64 4.74 10.20
C ASP A 78 24.14 6.18 10.08
N GLU A 79 24.22 6.74 8.87
CA GLU A 79 24.53 8.16 8.66
C GLU A 79 23.53 9.08 9.39
N LEU A 80 22.23 8.77 9.33
CA LEU A 80 21.19 9.51 10.03
C LEU A 80 21.29 9.37 11.56
N ARG A 81 21.69 8.20 12.08
CA ARG A 81 21.97 8.03 13.51
C ARG A 81 23.14 8.91 13.97
N ASP A 82 24.17 9.03 13.15
CA ASP A 82 25.29 9.93 13.43
C ASP A 82 24.82 11.40 13.45
N VAL A 83 23.92 11.80 12.55
CA VAL A 83 23.31 13.14 12.59
C VAL A 83 22.46 13.33 13.85
N PHE A 84 21.65 12.33 14.22
CA PHE A 84 20.83 12.37 15.43
C PHE A 84 21.68 12.58 16.68
N SER A 85 22.83 11.90 16.78
CA SER A 85 23.76 12.09 17.91
C SER A 85 24.33 13.50 18.02
N LYS A 86 24.39 14.25 16.91
CA LYS A 86 24.83 15.66 16.88
C LYS A 86 23.69 16.62 17.21
N LEU A 87 22.45 16.22 16.95
CA LEU A 87 21.23 16.96 17.30
C LEU A 87 20.95 16.89 18.80
N ASP A 88 21.04 15.69 19.39
CA ASP A 88 20.79 15.42 20.81
C ASP A 88 21.94 15.93 21.69
N THR A 89 22.03 17.26 21.81
CA THR A 89 23.06 17.94 22.60
C THR A 89 22.90 17.66 24.10
N SER A 90 21.66 17.39 24.53
CA SER A 90 21.33 17.05 25.91
C SER A 90 21.59 15.57 26.27
N ALA A 91 21.94 14.72 25.30
CA ALA A 91 22.11 13.27 25.45
C ALA A 91 20.89 12.59 26.10
N SER A 92 19.70 13.12 25.83
CA SER A 92 18.44 12.65 26.41
C SER A 92 17.88 11.42 25.68
N GLY A 93 18.42 11.10 24.51
CA GLY A 93 17.89 10.10 23.58
C GLY A 93 16.71 10.62 22.75
N ARG A 94 16.37 11.90 22.88
CA ARG A 94 15.30 12.61 22.17
C ARG A 94 15.80 13.97 21.70
N VAL A 95 15.21 14.49 20.63
CA VAL A 95 15.53 15.81 20.09
C VAL A 95 14.29 16.69 20.19
N THR A 96 14.41 17.75 20.98
CA THR A 96 13.35 18.77 21.11
C THR A 96 13.28 19.66 19.87
N PHE A 97 12.14 20.33 19.67
CA PHE A 97 11.99 21.27 18.57
C PHE A 97 13.04 22.38 18.60
N GLU A 98 13.39 22.88 19.79
CA GLU A 98 14.39 23.94 19.96
C GLU A 98 15.81 23.48 19.57
N GLU A 99 16.19 22.26 19.95
CA GLU A 99 17.46 21.65 19.53
C GLU A 99 17.50 21.45 18.01
N PHE A 100 16.39 21.00 17.43
CA PHE A 100 16.25 20.80 15.99
C PHE A 100 16.32 22.11 15.20
N GLU A 101 15.58 23.13 15.62
CA GLU A 101 15.55 24.47 14.99
C GLU A 101 16.93 25.14 15.09
N GLY A 102 17.57 25.07 16.25
CA GLY A 102 18.92 25.59 16.46
C GLY A 102 19.97 24.90 15.58
N PHE A 103 19.85 23.58 15.40
CA PHE A 103 20.73 22.81 14.54
C PHE A 103 20.52 23.14 13.05
N MET A 104 19.26 23.25 12.60
CA MET A 104 18.90 23.65 11.23
C MET A 104 19.36 25.06 10.87
N GLY A 105 19.38 25.98 11.86
CA GLY A 105 19.90 27.34 11.70
C GLY A 105 21.43 27.43 11.55
N SER A 106 22.16 26.32 11.77
CA SER A 106 23.62 26.30 11.63
C SER A 106 24.07 26.06 10.18
N LEU A 107 25.04 26.86 9.72
CA LEU A 107 25.46 27.02 8.32
C LEU A 107 26.02 25.75 7.61
N GLY A 108 26.05 24.58 8.24
CA GLY A 108 26.47 23.31 7.63
C GLY A 108 25.36 22.26 7.52
N VAL A 109 24.28 22.41 8.27
CA VAL A 109 23.31 21.33 8.48
C VAL A 109 22.32 21.22 7.32
N SER A 110 21.84 22.35 6.78
CA SER A 110 21.00 22.34 5.58
C SER A 110 21.70 21.66 4.39
N SER A 111 23.04 21.81 4.28
CA SER A 111 23.84 21.10 3.27
C SER A 111 23.92 19.59 3.55
N LEU A 112 23.96 19.17 4.82
CA LEU A 112 23.99 17.77 5.23
C LEU A 112 22.65 17.08 4.90
N PHE A 113 21.52 17.72 5.20
CA PHE A 113 20.20 17.23 4.80
C PHE A 113 20.04 17.18 3.27
N SER A 114 20.59 18.17 2.56
CA SER A 114 20.61 18.16 1.09
C SER A 114 21.41 17.00 0.52
N VAL A 115 22.58 16.68 1.09
CA VAL A 115 23.39 15.49 0.74
C VAL A 115 22.63 14.20 1.03
N LEU A 116 21.85 14.18 2.11
CA LEU A 116 20.94 13.09 2.46
C LEU A 116 19.68 13.06 1.60
N GLY A 117 19.54 13.93 0.58
CA GLY A 117 18.43 13.96 -0.38
C GLY A 117 17.15 14.58 0.16
N LEU A 118 17.24 15.35 1.25
CA LEU A 118 16.14 16.11 1.83
C LEU A 118 16.36 17.59 1.51
N ASP A 119 15.57 18.12 0.58
CA ASP A 119 15.61 19.54 0.22
C ASP A 119 14.73 20.31 1.23
N VAL A 120 15.34 20.62 2.38
CA VAL A 120 14.62 21.20 3.52
C VAL A 120 14.75 22.71 3.45
N VAL A 121 13.64 23.37 3.10
CA VAL A 121 13.55 24.83 3.09
C VAL A 121 13.27 25.37 4.50
N ASP A 122 12.47 24.66 5.30
CA ASP A 122 12.03 25.09 6.63
C ASP A 122 12.10 23.95 7.67
N ALA A 123 12.58 24.28 8.89
CA ALA A 123 12.71 23.32 9.98
C ALA A 123 11.37 22.89 10.59
N VAL A 124 10.37 23.79 10.62
CA VAL A 124 9.06 23.54 11.25
C VAL A 124 8.26 22.45 10.53
N PRO A 125 8.04 22.54 9.20
CA PRO A 125 7.27 21.52 8.49
C PRO A 125 7.98 20.16 8.49
N LEU A 126 9.31 20.16 8.51
CA LEU A 126 10.09 18.94 8.60
C LEU A 126 9.96 18.29 9.98
N PHE A 127 10.16 19.05 11.06
CA PHE A 127 10.03 18.54 12.41
C PHE A 127 8.62 17.98 12.63
N ASP A 128 7.61 18.75 12.24
CA ASP A 128 6.24 18.28 12.25
C ASP A 128 6.16 16.96 11.49
N ALA A 129 6.60 16.88 10.24
CA ALA A 129 6.50 15.67 9.42
C ALA A 129 7.18 14.42 10.03
N LEU A 130 8.23 14.62 10.83
CA LEU A 130 8.92 13.56 11.57
C LEU A 130 8.21 13.18 12.87
N ASP A 131 7.58 14.14 13.56
CA ASP A 131 6.86 13.96 14.81
C ASP A 131 5.48 13.31 14.53
N VAL A 132 5.43 11.98 14.68
CA VAL A 132 4.22 11.19 14.37
C VAL A 132 3.24 11.18 15.53
N ASP A 133 3.71 11.23 16.77
CA ASP A 133 2.90 11.17 17.99
C ASP A 133 2.49 12.57 18.51
N GLU A 134 2.94 13.64 17.85
CA GLU A 134 2.66 15.04 18.17
C GLU A 134 3.10 15.42 19.60
N ASN A 135 4.19 14.80 20.09
CA ASN A 135 4.72 14.99 21.45
C ASN A 135 5.74 16.16 21.54
N ARG A 136 6.12 16.76 20.39
CA ARG A 136 7.18 17.78 20.25
C ARG A 136 8.61 17.33 20.56
N GLU A 137 8.88 16.04 20.52
CA GLU A 137 10.18 15.40 20.76
C GLU A 137 10.41 14.24 19.80
N LEU A 138 11.48 14.28 19.02
CA LEU A 138 11.82 13.21 18.08
C LEU A 138 12.70 12.15 18.74
N GLY A 139 12.22 10.91 18.79
CA GLY A 139 13.06 9.76 19.08
C GLY A 139 13.97 9.40 17.89
N ILE A 140 15.03 8.64 18.16
CA ILE A 140 15.99 8.21 17.12
C ILE A 140 15.31 7.43 15.98
N GLU A 141 14.37 6.54 16.30
CA GLU A 141 13.67 5.75 15.31
C GLU A 141 12.69 6.60 14.48
N GLU A 142 12.03 7.58 15.09
CA GLU A 142 11.13 8.53 14.40
C GLU A 142 11.93 9.41 13.44
N PHE A 143 13.07 9.91 13.88
CA PHE A 143 13.97 10.70 13.05
C PHE A 143 14.52 9.88 11.87
N VAL A 144 15.09 8.70 12.12
CA VAL A 144 15.71 7.87 11.07
C VAL A 144 14.68 7.36 10.07
N MET A 145 13.59 6.76 10.55
CA MET A 145 12.54 6.22 9.67
C MET A 145 11.79 7.34 8.95
N GLY A 146 11.54 8.46 9.63
CA GLY A 146 10.93 9.64 9.02
C GLY A 146 11.78 10.21 7.90
N CYS A 147 13.09 10.38 8.10
CA CYS A 147 14.01 10.86 7.07
C CYS A 147 14.12 9.88 5.88
N ILE A 148 14.18 8.58 6.12
CA ILE A 148 14.19 7.55 5.04
C ILE A 148 12.89 7.62 4.22
N HIS A 149 11.74 7.80 4.89
CA HIS A 149 10.45 7.91 4.23
C HIS A 149 10.36 9.18 3.36
N LEU A 150 10.80 10.32 3.93
CA LEU A 150 10.76 11.61 3.25
C LEU A 150 11.67 11.66 2.01
N ARG A 151 12.81 10.96 2.03
CA ARG A 151 13.73 10.85 0.89
C ARG A 151 13.19 10.01 -0.27
N GLY A 152 12.27 9.09 0.01
CA GLY A 152 11.74 8.14 -0.97
C GLY A 152 10.79 8.74 -2.01
N GLN A 153 10.24 9.93 -1.77
CA GLN A 153 9.42 10.65 -2.74
C GLN A 153 9.87 12.11 -2.79
N ALA A 154 10.23 12.61 -3.96
CA ALA A 154 10.69 14.00 -4.14
C ALA A 154 9.61 15.08 -3.83
N ARG A 155 8.48 14.72 -3.22
CA ARG A 155 7.35 15.58 -2.79
C ARG A 155 6.71 15.12 -1.46
N THR A 156 7.45 14.39 -0.61
CA THR A 156 6.85 13.76 0.58
C THR A 156 6.41 14.75 1.65
N ILE A 157 7.09 15.89 1.82
CA ILE A 157 6.73 16.87 2.87
C ILE A 157 5.34 17.45 2.58
N ASP A 158 5.09 17.92 1.36
CA ASP A 158 3.77 18.43 0.96
C ASP A 158 2.70 17.33 1.04
N LEU A 159 3.02 16.11 0.62
CA LEU A 159 2.08 14.99 0.67
C LEU A 159 1.73 14.57 2.10
N VAL A 160 2.73 14.44 2.99
CA VAL A 160 2.54 14.09 4.41
C VAL A 160 1.77 15.20 5.12
N THR A 161 2.08 16.46 4.84
CA THR A 161 1.34 17.62 5.35
C THR A 161 -0.12 17.55 4.91
N HIS A 162 -0.37 17.33 3.61
CA HIS A 162 -1.73 17.15 3.09
C HIS A 162 -2.45 15.95 3.71
N MET A 163 -1.78 14.82 3.92
CA MET A 163 -2.40 13.65 4.56
C MET A 163 -2.82 13.95 6.00
N ARG A 164 -2.02 14.72 6.74
CA ARG A 164 -2.33 15.14 8.11
C ARG A 164 -3.46 16.15 8.16
N GLU A 165 -3.43 17.17 7.31
CA GLU A 165 -4.53 18.11 7.16
C GLU A 165 -5.83 17.36 6.82
N HIS A 166 -5.77 16.43 5.87
CA HIS A 166 -6.90 15.59 5.49
C HIS A 166 -7.41 14.75 6.66
N LYS A 167 -6.53 14.13 7.46
CA LYS A 167 -6.91 13.39 8.68
C LYS A 167 -7.59 14.31 9.71
N LYS A 168 -7.04 15.51 9.94
CA LYS A 168 -7.61 16.52 10.85
C LYS A 168 -8.98 17.00 10.38
N ILE A 169 -9.14 17.26 9.08
CA ILE A 169 -10.43 17.63 8.46
C ILE A 169 -11.43 16.50 8.62
N MET A 170 -11.05 15.25 8.34
CA MET A 170 -11.92 14.09 8.44
C MET A 170 -12.41 13.86 9.88
N GLN A 171 -11.54 14.01 10.88
CA GLN A 171 -11.92 13.92 12.29
C GLN A 171 -12.89 15.03 12.70
N LYS A 172 -12.66 16.28 12.25
CA LYS A 172 -13.57 17.40 12.50
C LYS A 172 -14.94 17.17 11.83
N ALA A 173 -14.95 16.70 10.59
CA ALA A 173 -16.17 16.37 9.85
C ALA A 173 -16.98 15.27 10.57
N ASN A 174 -16.31 14.23 11.06
CA ASN A 174 -16.98 13.14 11.77
C ASN A 174 -17.58 13.61 13.11
N LYS A 175 -16.85 14.44 13.87
CA LYS A 175 -17.40 15.08 15.09
C LYS A 175 -18.60 15.97 14.78
N ALA A 176 -18.55 16.76 13.71
CA ALA A 176 -19.66 17.61 13.29
C ALA A 176 -20.90 16.79 12.88
N ALA A 177 -20.71 15.68 12.15
CA ALA A 177 -21.77 14.76 11.78
C ALA A 177 -22.45 14.16 13.03
N GLN A 178 -21.65 13.69 14.00
CA GLN A 178 -22.17 13.15 15.27
C GLN A 178 -22.97 14.19 16.07
N ASN A 179 -22.49 15.43 16.14
CA ASN A 179 -23.21 16.52 16.81
C ASN A 179 -24.54 16.84 16.11
N THR A 180 -24.54 16.86 14.78
CA THR A 180 -25.75 17.12 13.98
C THR A 180 -26.79 16.01 14.17
N GLU A 181 -26.37 14.75 14.15
CA GLU A 181 -27.26 13.63 14.46
C GLU A 181 -27.83 13.72 15.87
N ARG A 182 -27.03 14.13 16.86
CA ARG A 182 -27.50 14.29 18.23
C ARG A 182 -28.58 15.36 18.33
N GLN A 183 -28.38 16.52 17.70
CA GLN A 183 -29.38 17.59 17.67
C GLN A 183 -30.67 17.17 16.95
N LEU A 184 -30.56 16.44 15.84
CA LEU A 184 -31.72 15.88 15.13
C LEU A 184 -32.50 14.88 16.00
N ARG A 185 -31.81 14.04 16.78
CA ARG A 185 -32.46 13.13 17.75
C ARG A 185 -33.19 13.92 18.83
N GLU A 186 -32.55 14.92 19.43
CA GLU A 186 -33.16 15.76 20.48
C GLU A 186 -34.41 16.51 19.97
N VAL A 187 -34.35 17.08 18.76
CA VAL A 187 -35.51 17.76 18.13
C VAL A 187 -36.64 16.77 17.81
N ARG A 188 -36.31 15.58 17.29
CA ARG A 188 -37.28 14.51 17.02
C ARG A 188 -37.98 14.06 18.31
N ASP A 189 -37.23 13.89 19.38
CA ASP A 189 -37.77 13.45 20.67
C ASP A 189 -38.67 14.55 21.26
N MET A 190 -38.29 15.82 21.19
CA MET A 190 -39.17 16.94 21.59
C MET A 190 -40.46 16.99 20.76
N LEU A 191 -40.37 16.82 19.44
CA LEU A 191 -41.53 16.78 18.55
C LEU A 191 -42.46 15.61 18.90
N SER A 192 -41.91 14.44 19.21
CA SER A 192 -42.72 13.26 19.58
C SER A 192 -43.51 13.50 20.87
N VAL A 193 -42.90 14.11 21.88
CA VAL A 193 -43.54 14.48 23.15
C VAL A 193 -44.60 15.56 22.94
N ALA A 194 -44.31 16.56 22.10
CA ALA A 194 -45.26 17.62 21.78
C ALA A 194 -46.50 17.09 21.03
N PHE A 195 -46.29 16.14 20.11
CA PHE A 195 -47.37 15.51 19.34
C PHE A 195 -48.27 14.62 20.22
N GLN A 196 -47.69 13.89 21.17
CA GLN A 196 -48.45 13.07 22.13
C GLN A 196 -49.34 13.89 23.08
N ARG A 197 -48.93 15.10 23.46
CA ARG A 197 -49.75 15.99 24.30
C ARG A 197 -50.96 16.60 23.58
N HIS A 198 -50.96 16.65 22.25
CA HIS A 198 -52.06 17.25 21.49
C HIS A 198 -53.20 16.27 21.15
N HIS A 199 -53.05 14.97 21.45
CA HIS A 199 -54.02 13.92 21.09
C HIS A 199 -54.89 13.43 22.26
N GLU A 200 -55.04 14.20 23.35
CA GLU A 200 -56.10 13.97 24.34
C GLU A 200 -57.43 14.57 23.85
N PRO A 201 -58.48 13.76 23.59
CA PRO A 201 -59.79 14.31 23.25
C PRO A 201 -60.38 15.01 24.49
N ARG A 202 -60.55 16.34 24.41
CA ARG A 202 -61.37 17.11 25.35
C ARG A 202 -62.83 16.69 25.20
N PHE A 203 -63.24 15.64 25.92
CA PHE A 203 -64.66 15.40 26.17
C PHE A 203 -65.14 16.47 27.16
N SER A 204 -65.63 17.59 26.60
CA SER A 204 -66.16 18.72 27.36
C SER A 204 -67.48 18.33 28.00
N ARG A 205 -67.50 18.37 29.34
CA ARG A 205 -68.72 18.42 30.15
C ARG A 205 -69.46 19.74 29.89
N ASN A 206 -70.79 19.64 29.84
CA ASN A 206 -71.82 20.65 30.07
C ASN A 206 -72.22 21.58 28.89
N ALA A 207 -73.47 21.45 28.44
CA ALA A 207 -74.50 22.49 28.64
C ALA A 207 -75.92 21.94 28.29
N PRO A 208 -76.96 22.29 29.07
CA PRO A 208 -78.35 22.00 28.73
C PRO A 208 -78.88 23.11 27.79
N LEU A 209 -79.63 22.72 26.76
CA LEU A 209 -80.47 23.65 26.01
C LEU A 209 -81.92 23.20 26.15
N SER A 210 -82.65 23.97 26.95
CA SER A 210 -84.10 24.03 26.95
C SER A 210 -84.63 24.56 25.60
N GLU A 211 -85.87 24.22 25.34
CA GLU A 211 -86.79 24.78 24.34
C GLU A 211 -86.54 24.42 22.87
N TYR A 212 -87.31 23.44 22.39
CA TYR A 212 -88.13 23.64 21.21
C TYR A 212 -89.48 22.95 21.39
N THR A 213 -90.53 23.76 21.59
CA THR A 213 -91.93 23.37 21.51
C THR A 213 -92.28 23.21 20.03
N VAL A 214 -92.73 22.03 19.62
CA VAL A 214 -93.41 21.84 18.33
C VAL A 214 -94.85 21.47 18.63
N ARG A 215 -95.76 22.37 18.24
CA ARG A 215 -97.20 22.12 18.20
C ARG A 215 -97.48 21.07 17.15
N GLU A 216 -98.09 19.96 17.56
CA GLU A 216 -98.86 19.08 16.66
C GLU A 216 -100.09 19.85 16.17
N VAL A 217 -100.30 19.83 14.86
CA VAL A 217 -101.57 20.18 14.21
C VAL A 217 -102.10 18.87 13.66
N ASP A 218 -103.21 18.43 14.24
CA ASP A 218 -103.98 17.26 13.84
C ASP A 218 -104.48 17.36 12.39
N CYS A 219 -104.43 16.22 11.71
CA CYS A 219 -105.44 15.75 10.76
C CYS A 219 -105.64 14.24 11.00
#